data_AF-A0A9E5LPI9-F1
#
_entry.id   AF-A0A9E5LPI9-F1
#
_cell.length_a   1.000
_cell.length_b   1.000
_cell.length_c   1.000
_cell.angle_alpha   90.00
_cell.angle_beta   90.00
_cell.angle_gamma   90.00
#
_symmetry.space_group_name_H-M   'P 1'
#
loop_
_entity.id
_entity.type
_entity.pdbx_description
1 polymer ?
#
loop_
_entity_poly.entity_id
_entity_poly.type
_entity_poly.pdbx_seq_one_letter_code
_entity_poly.pdbx_strand_id
1 'polypeptide(L)'
;MSFFNVLTDKIFAYLSCVSTSKTEFVLETEPRSIGKISVGRQMLDGKINLVGQIIHHNDEIWNLKTDKKSFFKKIHSFDWVDDLAALGSLEARRFAQNWLSLWMAKYSSGSGPGWAA
;
A
#
# COMPACT_ATOMS: atom_id res chain seq x y z
N MET A 1 0.71 -10.85 -34.82
CA MET A 1 0.77 -9.50 -34.21
C MET A 1 1.74 -9.53 -33.00
N SER A 2 3.06 -9.61 -33.22
CA SER A 2 4.05 -9.79 -32.13
C SER A 2 5.32 -8.95 -32.28
N PHE A 3 5.26 -7.85 -33.04
CA PHE A 3 6.41 -6.96 -33.24
C PHE A 3 6.44 -5.76 -32.28
N PHE A 4 5.30 -5.36 -31.70
CA PHE A 4 5.22 -4.21 -30.79
C PHE A 4 5.79 -4.50 -29.39
N ASN A 5 5.82 -5.77 -28.95
CA ASN A 5 6.30 -6.14 -27.61
C ASN A 5 7.84 -6.12 -27.52
N VAL A 6 8.54 -6.51 -28.59
CA VAL A 6 10.02 -6.54 -28.58
C VAL A 6 10.61 -5.14 -28.50
N LEU A 7 9.97 -4.16 -29.14
CA LEU A 7 10.44 -2.77 -29.13
C LEU A 7 10.21 -2.12 -27.76
N THR A 8 9.07 -2.37 -27.14
CA THR A 8 8.76 -1.88 -25.80
C THR A 8 9.69 -2.50 -24.76
N ASP A 9 9.95 -3.81 -24.83
CA ASP A 9 10.91 -4.50 -23.94
C ASP A 9 12.32 -3.89 -24.04
N LYS A 10 12.80 -3.59 -25.25
CA LYS A 10 14.12 -2.95 -25.46
C LYS A 10 14.18 -1.53 -24.92
N ILE A 11 13.09 -0.76 -25.07
CA ILE A 11 13.00 0.60 -24.54
C ILE A 11 12.99 0.56 -23.00
N PHE A 12 12.23 -0.35 -22.39
CA PHE A 12 12.23 -0.52 -20.94
C PHE A 12 13.59 -0.98 -20.41
N ALA A 13 14.26 -1.91 -21.09
CA ALA A 13 15.62 -2.35 -20.74
C ALA A 13 16.66 -1.23 -20.85
N TYR A 14 16.49 -0.32 -21.81
CA TYR A 14 17.36 0.84 -21.94
C TYR A 14 17.09 1.89 -20.85
N LEU A 15 15.80 2.22 -20.61
CA LEU A 15 15.41 3.20 -19.60
C LEU A 15 15.78 2.78 -18.18
N SER A 16 15.74 1.48 -17.86
CA SER A 16 16.21 0.98 -16.57
C SER A 16 17.72 1.18 -16.38
N CYS A 17 18.52 0.93 -17.42
CA CYS A 17 19.97 1.17 -17.41
C CYS A 17 20.34 2.66 -17.32
N VAL A 18 19.49 3.56 -17.84
CA VAL A 18 19.73 5.02 -17.83
C VAL A 18 19.13 5.70 -16.60
N SER A 19 18.36 4.99 -15.79
CA SER A 19 17.79 5.55 -14.56
C SER A 19 18.90 5.85 -13.54
N THR A 20 18.98 7.11 -13.10
CA THR A 20 19.88 7.50 -12.02
C THR A 20 19.23 7.11 -10.69
N SER A 21 19.57 5.93 -10.17
CA SER A 21 19.24 5.58 -8.80
C SER A 21 19.92 6.56 -7.85
N LYS A 22 19.17 7.11 -6.87
CA LYS A 22 19.73 7.95 -5.83
C LYS A 22 20.55 7.04 -4.90
N THR A 23 21.86 6.95 -5.14
CA THR A 23 22.84 6.17 -4.36
C THR A 23 23.16 6.84 -3.02
N GLU A 24 22.12 7.21 -2.27
CA GLU A 24 22.29 7.49 -0.85
C GLU A 24 21.98 6.18 -0.13
N PHE A 25 23.03 5.54 0.42
CA PHE A 25 22.84 4.43 1.33
C PHE A 25 22.13 4.96 2.57
N VAL A 26 20.80 4.89 2.57
CA VAL A 26 20.03 5.03 3.80
C VAL A 26 20.43 3.83 4.66
N LEU A 27 21.12 4.11 5.75
CA LEU A 27 21.36 3.12 6.79
C LEU A 27 19.99 2.86 7.42
N GLU A 28 19.23 1.94 6.82
CA GLU A 28 17.98 1.45 7.40
C GLU A 28 18.34 0.80 8.73
N THR A 29 18.17 1.56 9.82
CA THR A 29 18.14 0.99 11.14
C THR A 29 17.10 -0.13 11.11
N GLU A 30 17.43 -1.31 11.64
CA GLU A 30 16.49 -2.45 11.73
C GLU A 30 15.10 -1.92 12.08
N PRO A 31 14.02 -2.40 11.40
CA PRO A 31 12.68 -1.92 11.68
C PRO A 31 12.39 -2.13 13.17
N ARG A 32 12.43 -1.04 13.94
CA ARG A 32 12.42 -1.09 15.42
C ARG A 32 11.08 -1.57 15.99
N SER A 33 10.07 -1.81 15.15
CA SER A 33 8.73 -2.20 15.56
C SER A 33 7.98 -2.86 14.40
N ILE A 34 7.39 -4.02 14.66
CA ILE A 34 6.50 -4.76 13.74
C ILE A 34 5.15 -4.06 13.57
N GLY A 35 4.80 -3.07 14.39
CA GLY A 35 3.52 -2.36 14.36
C GLY A 35 2.91 -2.21 15.75
N LYS A 36 1.72 -1.61 15.84
CA LYS A 36 0.97 -1.38 17.09
C LYS A 36 -0.26 -2.29 17.17
N ILE A 37 -0.23 -3.22 18.13
CA ILE A 37 -1.31 -4.17 18.40
C ILE A 37 -2.66 -3.48 18.63
N SER A 38 -2.66 -2.35 19.34
CA SER A 38 -3.89 -1.59 19.62
C SER A 38 -4.54 -1.03 18.36
N VAL A 39 -3.74 -0.61 17.38
CA VAL A 39 -4.24 -0.11 16.09
C VAL A 39 -4.82 -1.27 15.27
N GLY A 40 -4.10 -2.40 15.18
CA GLY A 40 -4.61 -3.60 14.50
C GLY A 40 -5.94 -4.08 15.08
N ARG A 41 -6.12 -4.02 16.40
CA ARG A 41 -7.40 -4.34 17.05
C ARG A 41 -8.49 -3.34 16.70
N GLN A 42 -8.20 -2.05 16.74
CA GLN A 42 -9.17 -1.01 16.35
C GLN A 42 -9.62 -1.17 14.89
N MET A 43 -8.71 -1.58 13.98
CA MET A 43 -9.08 -1.86 12.60
C MET A 43 -10.06 -3.02 12.47
N LEU A 44 -9.84 -4.12 13.20
CA LEU A 44 -10.80 -5.24 13.26
C LEU A 44 -12.15 -4.83 13.83
N ASP A 45 -12.17 -3.95 14.83
CA ASP A 45 -13.39 -3.38 15.41
C ASP A 45 -14.10 -2.39 14.45
N GLY A 46 -13.58 -2.19 13.23
CA GLY A 46 -14.13 -1.25 12.26
C GLY A 46 -13.95 0.22 12.68
N LYS A 47 -12.90 0.50 13.46
CA LYS A 47 -12.48 1.85 13.88
C LYS A 47 -11.12 2.16 13.28
N ILE A 48 -11.10 2.41 11.98
CA ILE A 48 -9.86 2.66 11.27
C ILE A 48 -9.53 4.14 11.37
N ASN A 49 -8.48 4.51 12.09
CA ASN A 49 -8.03 5.90 12.24
C ASN A 49 -6.83 6.20 11.35
N LEU A 50 -7.07 6.61 10.11
CA LEU A 50 -6.00 6.90 9.15
C LEU A 50 -5.53 8.36 9.17
N VAL A 51 -6.39 9.32 9.50
CA VAL A 51 -6.05 10.75 9.72
C VAL A 51 -7.16 11.41 10.56
N GLY A 52 -7.51 10.84 11.70
CA GLY A 52 -8.65 11.29 12.54
C GLY A 52 -10.03 11.01 11.94
N GLN A 53 -10.11 10.28 10.82
CA GLN A 53 -11.37 9.79 10.25
C GLN A 53 -11.54 8.35 10.69
N ILE A 54 -12.70 8.02 11.25
CA ILE A 54 -13.10 6.66 11.61
C ILE A 54 -13.86 6.08 10.42
N ILE A 55 -13.31 5.03 9.81
CA ILE A 55 -13.97 4.30 8.72
C ILE A 55 -14.47 2.96 9.24
N HIS A 56 -15.72 2.63 8.91
CA HIS A 56 -16.36 1.38 9.25
C HIS A 56 -16.13 0.31 8.17
N HIS A 57 -16.00 -0.95 8.61
CA HIS A 57 -15.60 -2.12 7.82
C HIS A 57 -16.40 -2.37 6.53
N ASN A 58 -17.62 -1.84 6.41
CA ASN A 58 -18.52 -2.13 5.28
C ASN A 58 -18.33 -1.25 4.05
N ASP A 59 -17.59 -0.15 4.17
CA ASP A 59 -17.29 0.67 2.99
C ASP A 59 -16.09 0.08 2.26
N GLU A 60 -16.17 -0.05 0.93
CA GLU A 60 -15.00 -0.32 0.12
C GLU A 60 -14.01 0.84 0.33
N ILE A 61 -13.04 0.66 1.24
CA ILE A 61 -12.16 1.74 1.68
C ILE A 61 -11.46 2.45 0.51
N TRP A 62 -11.16 1.69 -0.53
CA TRP A 62 -10.50 2.16 -1.74
C TRP A 62 -11.42 3.06 -2.59
N ASN A 63 -12.75 3.01 -2.39
CA ASN A 63 -13.74 3.87 -3.04
C ASN A 63 -14.13 5.10 -2.21
N LEU A 64 -13.56 5.29 -1.02
CA LEU A 64 -13.82 6.49 -0.24
C LEU A 64 -13.37 7.74 -1.02
N LYS A 65 -14.36 8.57 -1.36
CA LYS A 65 -14.12 9.90 -1.89
C LYS A 65 -13.76 10.80 -0.72
N THR A 66 -12.48 10.92 -0.41
CA THR A 66 -11.99 11.88 0.56
C THR A 66 -11.11 12.91 -0.13
N ASP A 67 -11.36 14.20 0.09
CA ASP A 67 -10.56 15.27 -0.53
C ASP A 67 -9.18 15.43 0.13
N LYS A 68 -8.88 14.63 1.16
CA LYS A 68 -7.64 14.73 1.93
C LYS A 68 -6.53 13.91 1.29
N LYS A 69 -5.61 14.59 0.59
CA LYS A 69 -4.36 14.00 0.05
C LYS A 69 -3.55 13.24 1.11
N SER A 70 -3.57 13.70 2.37
CA SER A 70 -2.92 13.02 3.49
C SER A 70 -3.50 11.66 3.81
N PHE A 71 -4.82 11.48 3.66
CA PHE A 71 -5.47 10.19 3.83
C PHE A 71 -5.01 9.20 2.76
N PHE A 72 -5.04 9.62 1.49
CA PHE A 72 -4.58 8.78 0.39
C PHE A 72 -3.12 8.37 0.57
N LYS A 73 -2.25 9.28 0.99
CA LYS A 73 -0.85 8.95 1.30
C LYS A 73 -0.74 7.90 2.41
N LYS A 74 -1.53 8.04 3.49
CA LYS A 74 -1.46 7.13 4.64
C LYS A 74 -2.05 5.75 4.36
N ILE A 75 -3.15 5.65 3.61
CA ILE A 75 -3.72 4.34 3.26
C ILE A 75 -2.82 3.57 2.28
N HIS A 76 -2.16 4.27 1.35
CA HIS A 76 -1.22 3.69 0.39
C HIS A 76 0.20 3.48 0.96
N SER A 77 0.48 3.87 2.21
CA SER A 77 1.79 3.60 2.82
C SER A 77 1.92 2.17 3.35
N PHE A 78 0.80 1.45 3.48
CA PHE A 78 0.74 0.08 4.00
C PHE A 78 1.26 -0.13 5.43
N ASP A 79 1.57 0.93 6.20
CA ASP A 79 1.94 0.83 7.63
C ASP A 79 0.91 0.05 8.47
N TRP A 80 -0.35 0.03 8.02
CA TRP A 80 -1.42 -0.70 8.67
C TRP A 80 -1.28 -2.23 8.54
N VAL A 81 -0.51 -2.73 7.57
CA VAL A 81 -0.19 -4.17 7.43
C VAL A 81 0.70 -4.61 8.59
N ASP A 82 1.67 -3.77 8.97
CA ASP A 82 2.53 -3.97 10.14
C ASP A 82 1.68 -4.01 11.42
N ASP A 83 0.76 -3.05 11.61
CA ASP A 83 -0.15 -3.03 12.76
C ASP A 83 -1.02 -4.31 12.87
N LEU A 84 -1.49 -4.85 11.74
CA LEU A 84 -2.24 -6.12 11.69
C LEU A 84 -1.34 -7.34 11.89
N ALA A 85 -0.10 -7.31 11.38
CA ALA A 85 0.88 -8.36 11.59
C ALA A 85 1.30 -8.45 13.06
N ALA A 86 1.45 -7.31 13.74
CA ALA A 86 1.72 -7.22 15.17
C ALA A 86 0.60 -7.85 16.01
N LEU A 87 -0.66 -7.72 15.58
CA LEU A 87 -1.80 -8.36 16.26
C LEU A 87 -1.79 -9.90 16.08
N GLY A 88 -1.37 -10.40 14.92
CA GLY A 88 -1.09 -11.83 14.69
C GLY A 88 -2.30 -12.77 14.68
N SER A 89 -3.54 -12.26 14.73
CA SER A 89 -4.74 -13.10 14.69
C SER A 89 -5.09 -13.57 13.27
N LEU A 90 -5.86 -14.66 13.16
CA LEU A 90 -6.38 -15.14 11.87
C LEU A 90 -7.26 -14.09 11.18
N GLU A 91 -8.06 -13.38 11.96
CA GLU A 91 -8.92 -12.29 11.48
C GLU A 91 -8.10 -11.13 10.91
N ALA A 92 -7.04 -10.71 11.61
CA ALA A 92 -6.13 -9.66 11.15
C ALA A 92 -5.46 -10.04 9.82
N ARG A 93 -5.04 -11.30 9.68
CA ARG A 93 -4.47 -11.82 8.43
C ARG A 93 -5.48 -11.78 7.28
N ARG A 94 -6.71 -12.26 7.53
CA ARG A 94 -7.78 -12.25 6.51
C ARG A 94 -8.15 -10.84 6.09
N PHE A 95 -8.24 -9.93 7.06
CA PHE A 95 -8.49 -8.52 6.82
C PHE A 95 -7.41 -7.93 5.90
N ALA A 96 -6.13 -8.13 6.24
CA ALA A 96 -5.01 -7.61 5.46
C ALA A 96 -4.99 -8.16 4.03
N GLN A 97 -5.19 -9.47 3.87
CA GLN A 97 -5.26 -10.13 2.56
C GLN A 97 -6.41 -9.59 1.71
N ASN A 98 -7.61 -9.48 2.28
CA ASN A 98 -8.78 -8.97 1.59
C ASN A 98 -8.55 -7.53 1.09
N TRP A 99 -8.05 -6.66 1.97
CA TRP A 99 -7.74 -5.27 1.60
C TRP A 99 -6.68 -5.16 0.52
N LEU A 100 -5.61 -5.96 0.62
CA LEU A 100 -4.56 -5.98 -0.39
C LEU A 100 -5.09 -6.50 -1.73
N SER A 101 -5.94 -7.52 -1.74
CA SER A 101 -6.60 -8.02 -2.95
C SER A 101 -7.47 -6.96 -3.61
N LEU A 102 -8.26 -6.21 -2.83
CA LEU A 102 -9.06 -5.10 -3.34
C LEU A 102 -8.19 -3.96 -3.88
N TRP A 103 -7.07 -3.67 -3.20
CA TRP A 103 -6.10 -2.69 -3.68
C TRP A 103 -5.52 -3.10 -5.04
N MET A 104 -5.07 -4.35 -5.17
CA MET A 104 -4.55 -4.89 -6.42
C MET A 104 -5.61 -4.79 -7.52
N ALA A 105 -6.85 -5.22 -7.26
CA ALA A 105 -7.92 -5.15 -8.24
C ALA A 105 -8.15 -3.73 -8.79
N LYS A 106 -7.90 -2.69 -7.98
CA LYS A 106 -8.11 -1.29 -8.36
C LYS A 106 -6.87 -0.62 -8.95
N TYR A 107 -5.69 -0.92 -8.43
CA TYR A 107 -4.46 -0.17 -8.70
C TYR A 107 -3.36 -1.01 -9.36
N SER A 108 -3.57 -2.27 -9.72
CA SER A 108 -2.52 -3.11 -10.35
C SER A 108 -2.13 -2.70 -11.77
N SER A 109 -2.78 -1.69 -12.36
CA SER A 109 -2.48 -1.21 -13.71
C SER A 109 -1.13 -0.46 -13.83
N GLY A 110 -0.35 -0.37 -12.74
CA GLY A 110 0.92 0.36 -12.71
C GLY A 110 0.76 1.87 -12.72
N SER A 111 -0.44 2.39 -12.45
CA SER A 111 -0.76 3.81 -12.46
C SER A 111 -1.69 4.18 -11.31
N GLY A 112 -1.62 5.44 -10.85
CA GLY A 112 -2.49 5.97 -9.80
C GLY A 112 -1.77 6.29 -8.48
N PRO A 113 -2.52 6.68 -7.44
CA PRO A 113 -1.97 7.22 -6.20
C PRO A 113 -1.10 6.24 -5.42
N GLY A 114 -1.25 4.92 -5.65
CA GLY A 114 -0.36 3.90 -5.07
C GLY A 114 1.00 3.76 -5.76
N TRP A 115 1.19 4.36 -6.94
CA TRP A 115 2.42 4.28 -7.74
C TRP A 115 3.17 5.61 -7.84
N ALA A 116 2.49 6.72 -7.54
CA ALA A 116 3.09 8.06 -7.52
C ALA A 116 3.81 8.29 -6.18
N ALA A 117 5.01 7.71 -6.05
CA ALA A 117 5.95 8.03 -4.97
C ALA A 117 6.57 9.42 -5.17
#